data_AF-A0A820F064-F1
#
_entry.id   AF-A0A820F064-F1
#
_cell.length_a   1.000
_cell.length_b   1.000
_cell.length_c   1.000
_cell.angle_alpha   90.00
_cell.angle_beta   90.00
_cell.angle_gamma   90.00
#
_symmetry.space_group_name_H-M   'P 1'
#
loop_
_entity.id
_entity.type
_entity.pdbx_description
1 polymer ?
#
loop_
_entity_poly.entity_id
_entity_poly.type
_entity_poly.pdbx_seq_one_letter_code
_entity_poly.pdbx_strand_id
1 'polypeptide(L)'
;MSKAYSGYKLNNQTILEEHIDENYEPTQEEIHEYAIYIGIDPEKEKDLLWLAKEGLMKPLPSGWKACQEENGELYYFNFNTGKSSWDHPYDEIYKARVIQAREKKTSSSIIFDTISKGKNTSSISDLSSGKNPHNLPLHTKNDTVDNQLDSQCINSDSSGELNNSENDRTHSSNDFQKDVYFGIDRDLSARIEREENEPTAVITPSPPMAFIDSTEEKVENSKDNHEQMKLTSLTPQAAEHHLNTNKTLINVNTSTTRHEHTDIDKLRKRLEQSANDEKLQLLEDNRIYIEKLKTELRLAKEQEERTLRDKMKVDLTLIENKIHENLLHEKKLLENRQKTELNNIKEVMEREKQELQKKLRSDMLSDMNLDQQNNTNIQIRLLQMKHEFEENLRNIENRYKNEIEDLTRRYEQIKVEKHTLEKRLKEVLSWVFFK
;
A
#
# COMPACT_ATOMS: atom_id res chain seq x y z
N MET A 1 8.02 36.12 -4.80
CA MET A 1 7.23 35.98 -6.04
C MET A 1 6.44 34.70 -5.89
N SER A 2 5.12 34.75 -6.05
CA SER A 2 4.21 33.61 -5.83
C SER A 2 4.17 32.72 -7.08
N LYS A 3 3.80 31.43 -6.92
CA LYS A 3 3.49 30.54 -8.04
C LYS A 3 2.48 31.24 -8.97
N ALA A 4 2.91 31.59 -10.18
CA ALA A 4 2.04 32.22 -11.15
C ALA A 4 1.24 31.13 -11.88
N TYR A 5 -0.05 31.02 -11.55
CA TYR A 5 -0.94 30.10 -12.24
C TYR A 5 -1.59 30.80 -13.44
N SER A 6 -1.21 30.38 -14.65
CA SER A 6 -1.99 30.68 -15.85
C SER A 6 -3.04 29.58 -15.98
N GLY A 7 -4.32 29.92 -15.97
CA GLY A 7 -5.39 28.92 -16.01
C GLY A 7 -6.47 29.25 -17.03
N TYR A 8 -7.03 28.20 -17.65
CA TYR A 8 -8.21 28.31 -18.51
C TYR A 8 -9.38 27.57 -17.87
N LYS A 9 -10.58 28.13 -18.02
CA LYS A 9 -11.81 27.57 -17.43
C LYS A 9 -12.40 26.51 -18.35
N LEU A 10 -12.66 25.33 -17.82
CA LEU A 10 -13.28 24.21 -18.53
C LEU A 10 -14.36 23.59 -17.63
N ASN A 11 -15.61 23.56 -18.08
CA ASN A 11 -16.75 22.95 -17.38
C ASN A 11 -16.80 23.31 -15.89
N ASN A 12 -16.83 24.61 -15.59
CA ASN A 12 -16.87 25.17 -14.24
C ASN A 12 -15.62 24.95 -13.36
N GLN A 13 -14.60 24.27 -13.86
CA GLN A 13 -13.32 24.09 -13.18
C GLN A 13 -12.25 24.97 -13.83
N THR A 14 -11.30 25.46 -13.04
CA THR A 14 -10.14 26.20 -13.55
C THR A 14 -8.95 25.26 -13.57
N ILE A 15 -8.45 24.91 -14.76
CA ILE A 15 -7.23 24.10 -14.89
C ILE A 15 -6.05 25.07 -14.80
N LEU A 16 -5.18 24.87 -13.82
CA LEU A 16 -4.02 25.69 -13.57
C LEU A 16 -2.79 25.05 -14.22
N GLU A 17 -2.11 25.77 -15.09
CA GLU A 17 -0.80 25.37 -15.58
C GLU A 17 0.25 25.81 -14.57
N GLU A 18 0.98 24.83 -14.04
CA GLU A 18 2.05 25.07 -13.09
C GLU A 18 3.27 25.62 -13.84
N HIS A 19 3.50 26.93 -13.73
CA HIS A 19 4.77 27.57 -14.06
C HIS A 19 5.55 27.81 -12.77
N ILE A 20 6.42 26.87 -12.42
CA ILE A 20 7.44 27.12 -11.40
C ILE A 20 8.43 28.08 -12.04
N ASP A 21 8.44 29.33 -11.57
CA ASP A 21 9.52 30.26 -11.88
C ASP A 21 10.84 29.64 -11.41
N GLU A 22 11.85 29.56 -12.28
CA GLU A 22 13.17 28.99 -11.95
C GLU A 22 13.81 29.70 -10.74
N ASN A 23 13.34 30.92 -10.42
CA ASN A 23 13.77 31.72 -9.29
C ASN A 23 12.81 31.68 -8.07
N TYR A 24 11.88 30.71 -8.02
CA TYR A 24 10.97 30.53 -6.88
C TYR A 24 11.72 29.97 -5.66
N GLU A 25 11.83 30.78 -4.62
CA GLU A 25 12.26 30.34 -3.30
C GLU A 25 11.05 30.32 -2.35
N PRO A 26 10.63 29.14 -1.84
CA PRO A 26 9.55 29.05 -0.88
C PRO A 26 9.93 29.80 0.39
N THR A 27 8.96 30.53 0.94
CA THR A 27 9.11 31.27 2.18
C THR A 27 9.35 30.32 3.35
N GLN A 28 9.92 30.87 4.43
CA GLN A 28 10.22 30.06 5.60
C GLN A 28 8.93 29.50 6.20
N GLU A 29 7.86 30.29 6.21
CA GLU A 29 6.53 29.88 6.66
C GLU A 29 5.98 28.70 5.84
N GLU A 30 6.04 28.76 4.51
CA GLU A 30 5.59 27.65 3.63
C GLU A 30 6.37 26.37 3.89
N ILE A 31 7.69 26.47 4.09
CA ILE A 31 8.54 25.32 4.43
C ILE A 31 8.11 24.71 5.77
N HIS A 32 7.74 25.53 6.77
CA HIS A 32 7.32 25.04 8.08
C HIS A 32 5.97 24.34 8.02
N GLU A 33 4.99 24.92 7.33
CA GLU A 33 3.67 24.32 7.15
C GLU A 33 3.77 22.97 6.43
N TYR A 34 4.52 22.92 5.33
CA TYR A 34 4.72 21.69 4.59
C TYR A 34 5.55 20.65 5.36
N ALA A 35 6.55 21.09 6.13
CA ALA A 35 7.30 20.21 7.03
C ALA A 35 6.39 19.51 8.04
N ILE A 36 5.48 20.25 8.68
CA ILE A 36 4.49 19.68 9.60
C ILE A 36 3.59 18.67 8.85
N TYR A 37 3.13 19.02 7.65
CA TYR A 37 2.27 18.16 6.84
C TYR A 37 2.93 16.82 6.45
N ILE A 38 4.22 16.82 6.08
CA ILE A 38 4.97 15.58 5.80
C ILE A 38 5.53 14.91 7.07
N GLY A 39 5.19 15.45 8.24
CA GLY A 39 5.46 14.87 9.55
C GLY A 39 6.82 15.19 10.14
N ILE A 40 7.51 16.26 9.70
CA ILE A 40 8.76 16.80 10.29
C ILE A 40 8.41 17.83 11.37
N ASP A 41 9.07 17.77 12.53
CA ASP A 41 8.98 18.83 13.54
C ASP A 41 9.96 19.98 13.21
N PRO A 42 9.50 21.19 12.82
CA PRO A 42 10.38 22.25 12.34
C PRO A 42 11.35 22.79 13.41
N GLU A 43 10.99 22.67 14.69
CA GLU A 43 11.83 23.15 15.79
C GLU A 43 12.89 22.11 16.18
N LYS A 44 12.52 20.83 16.21
CA LYS A 44 13.39 19.74 16.67
C LYS A 44 14.23 19.12 15.55
N GLU A 45 13.72 19.11 14.32
CA GLU A 45 14.32 18.42 13.18
C GLU A 45 14.70 19.39 12.07
N LYS A 46 15.38 20.48 12.44
CA LYS A 46 15.83 21.52 11.49
C LYS A 46 16.65 20.96 10.33
N ASP A 47 17.47 19.93 10.55
CA ASP A 47 18.25 19.30 9.47
C ASP A 47 17.42 18.44 8.50
N LEU A 48 16.11 18.27 8.72
CA LEU A 48 15.21 17.62 7.77
C LEU A 48 14.37 18.63 6.97
N LEU A 49 14.39 19.92 7.33
CA LEU A 49 13.61 20.96 6.65
C LEU A 49 13.95 21.10 5.16
N TRP A 50 15.13 20.68 4.73
CA TRP A 50 15.49 20.64 3.30
C TRP A 50 14.59 19.68 2.50
N LEU A 51 14.05 18.62 3.10
CA LEU A 51 13.10 17.71 2.44
C LEU A 51 11.77 18.42 2.16
N ALA A 52 11.31 19.25 3.10
CA ALA A 52 10.12 20.07 2.92
C ALA A 52 10.33 21.12 1.81
N LYS A 53 11.49 21.78 1.81
CA LYS A 53 11.88 22.71 0.74
C LYS A 53 11.93 22.02 -0.63
N GLU A 54 12.55 20.85 -0.72
CA GLU A 54 12.65 20.08 -1.97
C GLU A 54 11.27 19.66 -2.48
N GLY A 55 10.38 19.22 -1.59
CA GLY A 55 9.02 18.81 -1.96
C GLY A 55 8.16 19.96 -2.50
N LEU A 56 8.24 21.15 -1.89
CA LEU A 56 7.53 22.34 -2.36
C LEU A 56 7.99 22.84 -3.73
N MET A 57 9.28 22.63 -4.05
CA MET A 57 9.88 23.01 -5.33
C MET A 57 9.74 21.92 -6.40
N LYS A 58 9.20 20.76 -6.05
CA LYS A 58 9.08 19.63 -6.99
C LYS A 58 7.98 19.93 -8.01
N PRO A 59 8.28 19.94 -9.33
CA PRO A 59 7.25 20.05 -10.35
C PRO A 59 6.32 18.85 -10.31
N LEU A 60 5.05 19.07 -10.68
CA LEU A 60 4.10 17.99 -10.87
C LEU A 60 4.62 16.93 -11.88
N PRO A 61 4.36 15.63 -11.64
CA PRO A 61 4.75 14.59 -12.59
C PRO A 61 4.01 14.73 -13.93
N SER A 62 4.58 14.19 -15.00
CA SER A 62 3.99 14.25 -16.33
C SER A 62 2.54 13.75 -16.36
N GLY A 63 1.64 14.57 -16.91
CA GLY A 63 0.21 14.29 -17.02
C GLY A 63 -0.63 14.74 -15.82
N TRP A 64 -0.02 15.17 -14.71
CA TRP A 64 -0.75 15.81 -13.60
C TRP A 64 -0.85 17.32 -13.82
N LYS A 65 -2.01 17.89 -13.52
CA LYS A 65 -2.19 19.34 -13.38
C LYS A 65 -2.98 19.66 -12.12
N ALA A 66 -2.78 20.85 -11.59
CA ALA A 66 -3.60 21.38 -10.51
C ALA A 66 -4.90 21.95 -11.09
N CYS A 67 -6.03 21.66 -10.46
CA CYS A 67 -7.35 22.10 -10.85
C CYS A 67 -8.03 22.75 -9.64
N GLN A 68 -8.76 23.83 -9.88
CA GLN A 68 -9.54 24.50 -8.85
C GLN A 68 -11.03 24.33 -9.12
N GLU A 69 -11.76 23.91 -8.09
CA GLU A 69 -13.22 23.83 -8.10
C GLU A 69 -13.88 25.22 -7.91
N GLU A 70 -15.21 25.31 -8.09
CA GLU A 70 -15.95 26.57 -7.94
C GLU A 70 -15.91 27.14 -6.52
N ASN A 71 -15.77 26.28 -5.51
CA ASN A 71 -15.58 26.63 -4.10
C ASN A 71 -14.19 27.23 -3.81
N GLY A 72 -13.27 27.20 -4.78
CA GLY A 72 -11.89 27.64 -4.64
C GLY A 72 -10.93 26.57 -4.13
N GLU A 73 -11.39 25.34 -3.88
CA GLU A 73 -10.56 24.24 -3.41
C GLU A 73 -9.67 23.70 -4.53
N LEU A 74 -8.40 23.41 -4.18
CA LEU A 74 -7.37 22.93 -5.08
C LEU A 74 -7.30 21.40 -5.01
N TYR A 75 -7.32 20.75 -6.16
CA TYR A 75 -7.06 19.32 -6.29
C TYR A 75 -6.15 19.04 -7.48
N TYR A 76 -5.55 17.85 -7.53
CA TYR A 76 -4.65 17.43 -8.59
C TYR A 76 -5.35 16.39 -9.47
N PHE A 77 -5.31 16.58 -10.78
CA PHE A 77 -5.90 15.67 -11.75
C PHE A 77 -4.87 15.18 -12.75
N ASN A 78 -4.83 13.87 -12.96
CA ASN A 78 -4.01 13.23 -13.97
C ASN A 78 -4.79 13.03 -15.27
N PHE A 79 -4.47 13.81 -16.30
CA PHE A 79 -5.13 13.78 -17.61
C PHE A 79 -4.84 12.51 -18.43
N ASN A 80 -3.75 11.80 -18.11
CA ASN A 80 -3.40 10.56 -18.79
C ASN A 80 -4.17 9.35 -18.23
N THR A 81 -4.42 9.33 -16.92
CA THR A 81 -5.03 8.18 -16.22
C THR A 81 -6.47 8.43 -15.76
N GLY A 82 -6.93 9.69 -15.76
CA GLY A 82 -8.24 10.10 -15.28
C GLY A 82 -8.40 10.09 -13.76
N LYS A 83 -7.30 9.98 -13.00
CA LYS A 83 -7.32 9.97 -11.53
C LYS A 83 -7.29 11.39 -10.95
N SER A 84 -8.06 11.64 -9.90
CA SER A 84 -7.96 12.84 -9.06
C SER A 84 -7.37 12.50 -7.70
N SER A 85 -6.69 13.49 -7.08
CA SER A 85 -6.16 13.41 -5.73
C SER A 85 -6.25 14.79 -5.08
N TRP A 86 -6.53 14.82 -3.78
CA TRP A 86 -6.46 16.05 -2.97
C TRP A 86 -5.02 16.34 -2.53
N ASP A 87 -4.22 15.29 -2.36
CA ASP A 87 -2.80 15.39 -2.01
C ASP A 87 -1.93 15.51 -3.27
N HIS A 88 -0.78 16.17 -3.13
CA HIS A 88 0.16 16.29 -4.24
C HIS A 88 0.82 14.92 -4.51
N PRO A 89 1.01 14.51 -5.78
CA PRO A 89 1.46 13.14 -6.13
C PRO A 89 2.80 12.71 -5.53
N TYR A 90 3.64 13.68 -5.12
CA TYR A 90 4.93 13.41 -4.47
C TYR A 90 4.86 13.41 -2.94
N ASP A 91 3.75 13.79 -2.31
CA ASP A 91 3.67 13.94 -0.86
C ASP A 91 3.93 12.63 -0.11
N GLU A 92 3.38 11.51 -0.59
CA GLU A 92 3.64 10.19 -0.02
C GLU A 92 5.13 9.81 -0.10
N ILE A 93 5.80 10.18 -1.20
CA ILE A 93 7.22 9.91 -1.40
C ILE A 93 8.06 10.72 -0.40
N TYR A 94 7.72 11.99 -0.18
CA TYR A 94 8.43 12.82 0.80
C TYR A 94 8.17 12.37 2.25
N LYS A 95 6.94 11.95 2.59
CA LYS A 95 6.64 11.30 3.88
C LYS A 95 7.52 10.06 4.11
N ALA A 96 7.68 9.20 3.10
CA ALA A 96 8.56 8.03 3.17
C ALA A 96 10.05 8.41 3.31
N ARG A 97 10.51 9.44 2.60
CA ARG A 97 11.90 9.95 2.71
C ARG A 97 12.21 10.47 4.12
N VAL A 98 11.25 11.11 4.79
CA VAL A 98 11.41 11.57 6.17
C VAL A 98 11.65 10.39 7.12
N ILE A 99 10.89 9.31 6.97
CA ILE A 99 11.07 8.09 7.77
C ILE A 99 12.48 7.51 7.55
N GLN A 100 12.89 7.38 6.29
CA GLN A 100 14.22 6.86 5.95
C GLN A 100 15.35 7.74 6.50
N ALA A 101 15.20 9.07 6.43
CA ALA A 101 16.20 10.01 6.94
C ALA A 101 16.36 9.91 8.48
N ARG A 102 15.26 9.69 9.20
CA ARG A 102 15.28 9.44 10.66
C ARG A 102 15.97 8.13 11.00
N GLU A 103 15.68 7.06 10.28
CA GLU A 103 16.33 5.76 10.48
C GLU A 103 17.84 5.82 10.26
N LYS A 104 18.29 6.55 9.23
CA LYS A 104 19.72 6.78 8.96
C LYS A 104 20.39 7.58 10.09
N LYS A 105 19.70 8.56 10.68
CA LYS A 105 20.19 9.30 11.85
C LYS A 105 20.33 8.40 13.08
N THR A 106 19.31 7.60 13.39
CA THR A 106 19.33 6.66 14.54
C THR A 106 20.43 5.61 14.37
N SER A 107 20.59 5.06 13.17
CA SER A 107 21.63 4.06 12.86
C SER A 107 23.05 4.62 13.03
N SER A 108 23.26 5.87 12.62
CA SER A 108 24.55 6.57 12.75
C SER A 108 24.85 6.93 14.22
N SER A 109 23.84 7.29 15.01
CA SER A 109 23.99 7.53 16.46
C SER A 109 24.33 6.24 17.24
N ILE A 110 23.75 5.09 16.88
CA ILE A 110 24.06 3.80 17.55
C ILE A 110 25.51 3.36 17.29
N ILE A 111 26.03 3.62 16.09
CA ILE A 111 27.43 3.32 15.73
C ILE A 111 28.40 4.25 16.49
N PHE A 112 28.03 5.51 16.71
CA PHE A 112 28.85 6.44 17.50
C PHE A 112 28.85 6.11 19.01
N ASP A 113 27.71 5.67 19.56
CA ASP A 113 27.59 5.27 20.97
C ASP A 113 28.31 3.95 21.28
N THR A 114 28.37 3.02 20.32
CA THR A 114 29.10 1.74 20.47
C THR A 114 30.62 1.92 20.37
N ILE A 115 31.11 2.93 19.67
CA ILE A 115 32.55 3.27 19.60
C ILE A 115 32.99 4.09 20.82
N SER A 116 32.10 4.89 21.42
CA SER A 116 32.43 5.79 22.56
C SER A 116 32.39 5.10 23.93
N LYS A 117 31.79 3.91 24.06
CA LYS A 117 31.87 3.05 25.26
C LYS A 117 32.76 1.84 24.95
N GLY A 118 34.07 2.02 25.09
CA GLY A 118 35.04 0.94 24.96
C GLY A 118 34.74 -0.25 25.87
N LYS A 119 34.23 -1.35 25.29
CA LYS A 119 34.28 -2.70 25.85
C LYS A 119 34.50 -3.73 24.73
N ASN A 120 35.77 -4.11 24.61
CA ASN A 120 36.37 -5.38 24.18
C ASN A 120 35.53 -6.30 23.29
N THR A 121 35.95 -6.40 22.03
CA THR A 121 35.66 -7.48 21.08
C THR A 121 36.28 -8.79 21.57
N SER A 122 35.47 -9.77 21.95
CA SER A 122 35.88 -11.18 22.01
C SER A 122 34.62 -12.05 21.93
N SER A 123 34.62 -12.97 20.97
CA SER A 123 33.70 -14.11 20.82
C SER A 123 32.33 -13.79 20.23
N ILE A 124 32.17 -14.07 18.92
CA ILE A 124 31.14 -14.97 18.35
C ILE A 124 31.69 -15.41 16.99
N SER A 125 32.43 -16.51 17.03
CA SER A 125 32.53 -17.46 15.93
C SER A 125 32.05 -18.80 16.49
N ASP A 126 31.41 -19.60 15.65
CA ASP A 126 30.92 -20.96 15.88
C ASP A 126 29.49 -21.10 16.42
N LEU A 127 28.59 -21.58 15.55
CA LEU A 127 28.02 -22.94 15.66
C LEU A 127 27.05 -23.22 14.51
N SER A 128 27.56 -23.93 13.51
CA SER A 128 26.77 -24.87 12.70
C SER A 128 27.10 -26.28 13.21
N SER A 129 26.09 -27.02 13.70
CA SER A 129 25.87 -28.47 13.45
C SER A 129 24.97 -29.14 14.51
N GLY A 130 23.83 -29.66 14.06
CA GLY A 130 23.31 -30.99 14.39
C GLY A 130 22.62 -31.23 15.75
N LYS A 131 21.31 -31.51 15.69
CA LYS A 131 20.70 -32.77 16.19
C LYS A 131 19.22 -32.89 15.80
N ASN A 132 18.89 -34.07 15.27
CA ASN A 132 17.56 -34.61 14.97
C ASN A 132 16.76 -34.86 16.28
N PRO A 133 15.42 -35.04 16.27
CA PRO A 133 14.91 -36.40 16.01
C PRO A 133 13.55 -36.53 15.27
N HIS A 134 13.44 -37.70 14.62
CA HIS A 134 12.22 -38.38 14.16
C HIS A 134 11.28 -38.81 15.30
N ASN A 135 9.96 -38.74 15.06
CA ASN A 135 8.97 -39.85 15.11
C ASN A 135 7.56 -39.27 14.84
N LEU A 136 6.97 -39.47 13.64
CA LEU A 136 6.03 -40.54 13.24
C LEU A 136 4.55 -40.31 13.69
N PRO A 137 3.51 -40.81 12.98
CA PRO A 137 3.02 -40.40 11.66
C PRO A 137 1.47 -40.23 11.58
N LEU A 138 0.99 -39.78 10.42
CA LEU A 138 -0.43 -39.76 10.00
C LEU A 138 -0.93 -41.12 9.47
N HIS A 139 -2.13 -41.57 9.87
CA HIS A 139 -3.19 -42.17 9.00
C HIS A 139 -4.44 -42.53 9.83
N THR A 140 -5.62 -41.92 9.61
CA THR A 140 -6.75 -42.25 8.70
C THR A 140 -7.89 -43.09 9.30
N LYS A 141 -9.10 -42.52 9.13
CA LYS A 141 -10.41 -43.11 8.79
C LYS A 141 -11.23 -43.88 9.85
N ASN A 142 -12.47 -43.37 9.96
CA ASN A 142 -13.78 -44.04 9.98
C ASN A 142 -14.14 -44.93 11.19
N ASP A 143 -15.18 -44.58 11.95
CA ASP A 143 -16.56 -45.09 11.76
C ASP A 143 -17.48 -44.69 12.94
N THR A 144 -18.65 -44.15 12.56
CA THR A 144 -20.03 -44.46 12.98
C THR A 144 -20.43 -44.74 14.46
N VAL A 145 -21.60 -44.16 14.82
CA VAL A 145 -22.68 -44.66 15.72
C VAL A 145 -22.86 -43.96 17.08
N ASP A 146 -23.97 -43.20 17.14
CA ASP A 146 -25.06 -43.08 18.14
C ASP A 146 -24.87 -42.76 19.64
N ASN A 147 -25.93 -42.06 20.07
CA ASN A 147 -26.60 -41.98 21.39
C ASN A 147 -26.02 -41.01 22.42
N GLN A 148 -26.66 -39.87 22.71
CA GLN A 148 -28.00 -39.63 23.31
C GLN A 148 -27.98 -39.70 24.84
N LEU A 149 -28.81 -38.83 25.45
CA LEU A 149 -29.13 -38.62 26.88
C LEU A 149 -28.23 -37.56 27.54
N ASP A 150 -28.71 -36.58 28.31
CA ASP A 150 -30.04 -36.19 28.80
C ASP A 150 -29.89 -34.75 29.35
N SER A 151 -30.76 -33.80 29.01
CA SER A 151 -31.94 -33.37 29.77
C SER A 151 -31.65 -32.63 31.10
N GLN A 152 -31.99 -31.32 31.09
CA GLN A 152 -32.77 -30.60 32.13
C GLN A 152 -32.04 -30.26 33.47
N CYS A 153 -32.20 -29.10 34.12
CA CYS A 153 -33.31 -28.14 34.17
C CYS A 153 -33.02 -26.95 35.14
N ILE A 154 -33.91 -25.93 35.11
CA ILE A 154 -34.31 -24.96 36.19
C ILE A 154 -33.40 -23.72 36.38
N ASN A 155 -33.80 -22.51 35.92
CA ASN A 155 -34.71 -21.49 36.54
C ASN A 155 -34.20 -21.00 37.91
N SER A 156 -34.27 -19.73 38.35
CA SER A 156 -34.78 -18.45 37.87
C SER A 156 -34.39 -17.39 38.93
N ASP A 157 -34.83 -16.14 38.73
CA ASP A 157 -35.00 -15.04 39.70
C ASP A 157 -33.84 -14.03 39.79
N SER A 158 -34.00 -12.71 39.93
CA SER A 158 -35.09 -11.72 39.86
C SER A 158 -34.38 -10.41 40.32
N SER A 159 -34.32 -9.30 39.58
CA SER A 159 -35.25 -8.15 39.50
C SER A 159 -34.64 -6.82 40.01
N GLY A 160 -34.87 -5.74 39.23
CA GLY A 160 -35.03 -4.32 39.63
C GLY A 160 -33.78 -3.52 40.09
N GLU A 161 -33.61 -2.21 39.86
CA GLU A 161 -34.45 -1.14 39.30
C GLU A 161 -33.56 0.02 38.79
N LEU A 162 -33.98 0.63 37.69
CA LEU A 162 -34.05 2.06 37.32
C LEU A 162 -33.06 3.10 37.90
N ASN A 163 -32.41 3.84 37.01
CA ASN A 163 -32.49 5.32 36.96
C ASN A 163 -32.11 5.88 35.57
N ASN A 164 -32.87 6.89 35.15
CA ASN A 164 -32.86 7.58 33.85
C ASN A 164 -32.02 8.87 33.86
N SER A 165 -31.77 9.38 32.64
CA SER A 165 -31.27 10.70 32.23
C SER A 165 -29.75 10.89 32.28
N GLU A 166 -29.06 11.51 31.33
CA GLU A 166 -29.40 12.17 30.06
C GLU A 166 -28.06 12.35 29.29
N ASN A 167 -28.13 12.28 27.95
CA ASN A 167 -27.25 12.88 26.94
C ASN A 167 -25.71 12.98 27.18
N ASP A 168 -24.94 12.25 26.39
CA ASP A 168 -24.00 12.92 25.48
C ASP A 168 -23.64 12.06 24.26
N ARG A 169 -23.85 12.63 23.07
CA ARG A 169 -23.45 12.05 21.79
C ARG A 169 -22.01 12.47 21.51
N THR A 170 -21.08 11.54 21.59
CA THR A 170 -19.80 11.64 20.87
C THR A 170 -19.50 10.28 20.21
N HIS A 171 -19.83 10.16 18.93
CA HIS A 171 -19.28 9.10 18.09
C HIS A 171 -17.81 9.40 17.83
N SER A 172 -16.92 8.65 18.47
CA SER A 172 -15.51 8.57 18.10
C SER A 172 -15.15 7.10 17.96
N SER A 173 -15.46 6.52 16.80
CA SER A 173 -14.98 5.20 16.38
C SER A 173 -13.51 5.30 16.01
N ASN A 174 -12.64 5.21 17.02
CA ASN A 174 -11.27 4.75 16.83
C ASN A 174 -11.27 3.23 16.92
N ASP A 175 -11.47 2.55 15.78
CA ASP A 175 -11.18 1.12 15.69
C ASP A 175 -10.86 0.73 14.23
N PHE A 176 -9.81 1.35 13.68
CA PHE A 176 -9.17 0.92 12.43
C PHE A 176 -7.66 1.19 12.51
N GLN A 177 -6.96 0.37 13.28
CA GLN A 177 -5.51 0.21 13.10
C GLN A 177 -5.17 -1.28 13.24
N LYS A 178 -5.30 -1.99 12.12
CA LYS A 178 -4.58 -3.24 11.88
C LYS A 178 -3.73 -3.03 10.64
N ASP A 179 -2.44 -2.83 10.91
CA ASP A 179 -1.38 -2.71 9.92
C ASP A 179 -1.36 -3.95 9.02
N VAL A 180 -1.60 -3.75 7.72
CA VAL A 180 -1.24 -4.73 6.70
C VAL A 180 0.19 -4.43 6.30
N TYR A 181 1.12 -5.10 6.99
CA TYR A 181 2.54 -5.10 6.66
C TYR A 181 2.75 -5.82 5.32
N PHE A 182 2.86 -5.06 4.22
CA PHE A 182 3.36 -5.57 2.95
C PHE A 182 4.89 -5.65 3.04
N GLY A 183 5.38 -6.84 3.42
CA GLY A 183 6.81 -7.13 3.45
C GLY A 183 7.42 -7.00 2.06
N ILE A 184 8.15 -5.90 1.83
CA ILE A 184 9.13 -5.80 0.76
C ILE A 184 10.48 -6.09 1.40
N ASP A 185 11.13 -7.14 0.92
CA ASP A 185 12.41 -7.60 1.42
C ASP A 185 13.46 -6.49 1.42
N ARG A 186 14.12 -6.36 2.56
CA ARG A 186 15.17 -5.39 2.93
C ARG A 186 16.43 -5.46 2.04
N ASP A 187 16.51 -6.45 1.15
CA ASP A 187 17.73 -6.81 0.41
C ASP A 187 17.77 -6.31 -1.05
N LEU A 188 16.67 -5.77 -1.58
CA LEU A 188 16.64 -5.21 -2.94
C LEU A 188 17.15 -3.75 -3.00
N SER A 189 16.94 -2.96 -1.94
CA SER A 189 17.41 -1.57 -1.91
C SER A 189 18.93 -1.43 -1.75
N ALA A 190 19.60 -2.44 -1.17
CA ALA A 190 21.07 -2.43 -0.94
C ALA A 190 21.91 -2.86 -2.17
N ARG A 191 21.26 -3.18 -3.29
CA ARG A 191 21.92 -3.66 -4.52
C ARG A 191 21.96 -2.62 -5.64
N ILE A 192 21.06 -1.64 -5.62
CA ILE A 192 20.96 -0.57 -6.64
C ILE A 192 21.94 0.58 -6.35
N GLU A 193 22.34 0.81 -5.10
CA GLU A 193 23.32 1.86 -4.74
C GLU A 193 24.81 1.45 -4.93
N ARG A 194 25.10 0.24 -5.45
CA ARG A 194 26.48 -0.26 -5.62
C ARG A 194 27.03 -0.26 -7.04
N GLU A 195 26.27 0.21 -8.03
CA GLU A 195 26.70 0.20 -9.44
C GLU A 195 27.03 1.57 -10.05
N GLU A 196 26.92 2.68 -9.32
CA GLU A 196 27.14 4.03 -9.89
C GLU A 196 28.28 4.86 -9.31
N ASN A 197 29.23 4.28 -8.54
CA ASN A 197 30.42 5.05 -8.14
C ASN A 197 31.73 4.25 -8.14
N GLU A 198 32.72 4.85 -8.81
CA GLU A 198 34.19 4.68 -8.74
C GLU A 198 34.90 3.73 -9.75
N PRO A 199 36.17 4.00 -10.14
CA PRO A 199 36.54 4.95 -11.19
C PRO A 199 37.45 4.33 -12.28
N THR A 200 37.70 5.11 -13.33
CA THR A 200 38.53 4.78 -14.50
C THR A 200 39.96 4.35 -14.12
N ALA A 201 40.31 3.08 -14.33
CA ALA A 201 41.67 2.58 -14.16
C ALA A 201 42.54 2.90 -15.39
N VAL A 202 43.51 3.79 -15.16
CA VAL A 202 44.57 4.20 -16.08
C VAL A 202 45.53 3.04 -16.34
N ILE A 203 45.85 2.83 -17.62
CA ILE A 203 46.88 1.92 -18.11
C ILE A 203 48.25 2.49 -17.74
N THR A 204 49.05 1.74 -16.98
CA THR A 204 50.50 1.97 -16.83
C THR A 204 51.28 0.69 -17.09
N PRO A 205 52.41 0.74 -17.83
CA PRO A 205 53.13 -0.43 -18.31
C PRO A 205 54.11 -0.99 -17.26
N SER A 206 54.30 -2.32 -17.29
CA SER A 206 55.31 -3.05 -16.51
C SER A 206 56.74 -2.59 -16.82
N PRO A 207 57.65 -2.53 -15.80
CA PRO A 207 59.07 -2.32 -16.01
C PRO A 207 59.82 -3.60 -16.48
N PRO A 208 61.01 -3.44 -17.08
CA PRO A 208 61.66 -4.45 -17.92
C PRO A 208 62.60 -5.41 -17.16
N MET A 209 62.86 -6.54 -17.84
CA MET A 209 63.89 -7.55 -17.60
C MET A 209 65.21 -6.98 -17.06
N ALA A 210 65.67 -7.55 -15.94
CA ALA A 210 66.99 -7.32 -15.40
C ALA A 210 68.06 -8.00 -16.27
N PHE A 211 69.08 -7.20 -16.58
CA PHE A 211 70.40 -7.57 -17.09
C PHE A 211 71.01 -8.74 -16.33
N ILE A 212 71.56 -9.72 -17.07
CA ILE A 212 72.48 -10.71 -16.52
C ILE A 212 73.88 -10.32 -17.02
N ASP A 213 74.71 -10.02 -16.04
CA ASP A 213 76.06 -9.48 -16.14
C ASP A 213 77.05 -10.51 -16.70
N SER A 214 77.96 -10.02 -17.53
CA SER A 214 79.07 -10.77 -18.10
C SER A 214 80.20 -10.81 -17.07
N THR A 215 80.56 -11.99 -16.59
CA THR A 215 81.77 -12.17 -15.79
C THR A 215 82.87 -12.79 -16.66
N GLU A 216 83.80 -11.95 -17.07
CA GLU A 216 85.11 -12.33 -17.61
C GLU A 216 85.96 -12.96 -16.51
N GLU A 217 86.39 -14.21 -16.70
CA GLU A 217 87.32 -14.90 -15.81
C GLU A 217 88.68 -15.09 -16.50
N LYS A 218 89.66 -14.36 -15.96
CA LYS A 218 91.09 -14.66 -15.78
C LYS A 218 91.84 -15.41 -16.88
N VAL A 219 92.68 -14.62 -17.55
CA VAL A 219 93.97 -15.00 -18.12
C VAL A 219 94.95 -15.37 -17.00
N GLU A 220 95.56 -16.56 -17.07
CA GLU A 220 96.87 -16.81 -16.45
C GLU A 220 97.71 -17.84 -17.24
N ASN A 221 98.83 -17.34 -17.76
CA ASN A 221 100.12 -17.96 -18.09
C ASN A 221 100.28 -19.49 -18.06
N SER A 222 100.97 -20.05 -19.07
CA SER A 222 102.33 -20.56 -18.84
C SER A 222 103.10 -20.95 -20.13
N LYS A 223 104.41 -20.65 -20.10
CA LYS A 223 105.56 -21.31 -20.75
C LYS A 223 106.00 -20.87 -22.15
N ASP A 224 106.86 -19.86 -22.14
CA ASP A 224 108.11 -19.89 -22.90
C ASP A 224 108.99 -21.08 -22.45
N ASN A 225 109.54 -21.82 -23.41
CA ASN A 225 110.93 -22.29 -23.37
C ASN A 225 111.41 -22.69 -24.77
N HIS A 226 112.54 -22.09 -25.13
CA HIS A 226 113.35 -22.29 -26.32
C HIS A 226 113.67 -23.76 -26.62
N GLU A 227 113.76 -24.08 -27.91
CA GLU A 227 114.95 -24.78 -28.41
C GLU A 227 115.20 -24.49 -29.90
N GLN A 228 116.39 -23.94 -30.17
CA GLN A 228 116.95 -23.70 -31.49
C GLN A 228 117.36 -25.03 -32.13
N MET A 229 116.87 -25.34 -33.32
CA MET A 229 117.50 -26.35 -34.18
C MET A 229 117.80 -25.79 -35.57
N LYS A 230 119.08 -25.38 -35.69
CA LYS A 230 119.99 -25.56 -36.83
C LYS A 230 119.37 -25.63 -38.24
N LEU A 231 119.49 -24.53 -38.95
CA LEU A 231 119.42 -24.45 -40.41
C LEU A 231 120.65 -25.17 -41.02
N THR A 232 120.44 -26.21 -41.82
CA THR A 232 121.47 -26.81 -42.69
C THR A 232 120.95 -26.88 -44.13
N SER A 233 121.62 -26.12 -45.00
CA SER A 233 121.81 -26.26 -46.45
C SER A 233 120.71 -26.96 -47.30
N LEU A 234 120.11 -26.15 -48.19
CA LEU A 234 119.23 -26.53 -49.29
C LEU A 234 119.75 -27.68 -50.18
N THR A 235 118.83 -28.54 -50.61
CA THR A 235 118.70 -28.92 -52.02
C THR A 235 117.38 -28.34 -52.56
N PRO A 236 117.39 -27.47 -53.60
CA PRO A 236 116.20 -26.70 -54.03
C PRO A 236 115.02 -27.53 -54.55
N GLN A 237 115.21 -28.80 -54.91
CA GLN A 237 114.20 -29.60 -55.63
C GLN A 237 113.29 -30.42 -54.71
N ALA A 238 113.70 -30.72 -53.47
CA ALA A 238 112.86 -31.40 -52.48
C ALA A 238 111.98 -30.42 -51.70
N ALA A 239 112.47 -29.21 -51.43
CA ALA A 239 111.74 -28.16 -50.70
C ALA A 239 110.48 -27.68 -51.46
N GLU A 240 110.53 -27.62 -52.79
CA GLU A 240 109.41 -27.22 -53.63
C GLU A 240 108.30 -28.29 -53.68
N HIS A 241 108.68 -29.57 -53.75
CA HIS A 241 107.75 -30.69 -53.69
C HIS A 241 107.10 -30.82 -52.30
N HIS A 242 107.87 -30.65 -51.22
CA HIS A 242 107.36 -30.64 -49.85
C HIS A 242 106.48 -29.42 -49.53
N LEU A 243 106.79 -28.25 -50.10
CA LEU A 243 105.94 -27.05 -49.99
C LEU A 243 104.63 -27.23 -50.76
N ASN A 244 104.65 -27.84 -51.94
CA ASN A 244 103.45 -28.05 -52.74
C ASN A 244 102.54 -29.15 -52.13
N THR A 245 103.13 -30.24 -51.62
CA THR A 245 102.38 -31.28 -50.89
C THR A 245 101.80 -30.76 -49.58
N ASN A 246 102.55 -29.99 -48.79
CA ASN A 246 102.00 -29.35 -47.58
C ASN A 246 100.92 -28.31 -47.90
N LYS A 247 101.08 -27.50 -48.95
CA LYS A 247 100.02 -26.60 -49.40
C LYS A 247 98.75 -27.35 -49.82
N THR A 248 98.92 -28.49 -50.49
CA THR A 248 97.79 -29.34 -50.90
C THR A 248 97.12 -29.98 -49.68
N LEU A 249 97.90 -30.49 -48.72
CA LEU A 249 97.38 -31.07 -47.47
C LEU A 249 96.69 -30.03 -46.58
N ILE A 250 97.23 -28.82 -46.47
CA ILE A 250 96.58 -27.70 -45.75
C ILE A 250 95.30 -27.30 -46.47
N ASN A 251 95.30 -27.21 -47.80
CA ASN A 251 94.09 -26.86 -48.56
C ASN A 251 93.02 -27.95 -48.40
N VAL A 252 93.40 -29.23 -48.48
CA VAL A 252 92.50 -30.36 -48.22
C VAL A 252 91.96 -30.31 -46.78
N ASN A 253 92.81 -30.16 -45.78
CA ASN A 253 92.38 -30.05 -44.38
C ASN A 253 91.47 -28.84 -44.14
N THR A 254 91.82 -27.66 -44.64
CA THR A 254 90.97 -26.46 -44.52
C THR A 254 89.64 -26.63 -45.26
N SER A 255 89.62 -27.33 -46.40
CA SER A 255 88.39 -27.65 -47.11
C SER A 255 87.53 -28.69 -46.38
N THR A 256 88.14 -29.70 -45.75
CA THR A 256 87.47 -30.69 -44.90
C THR A 256 86.91 -30.04 -43.65
N THR A 257 87.70 -29.24 -42.92
CA THR A 257 87.25 -28.51 -41.73
C THR A 257 86.15 -27.50 -42.08
N ARG A 258 86.24 -26.82 -43.22
CA ARG A 258 85.17 -25.93 -43.71
C ARG A 258 83.91 -26.72 -44.05
N HIS A 259 84.03 -27.90 -44.66
CA HIS A 259 82.89 -28.77 -44.95
C HIS A 259 82.22 -29.26 -43.65
N GLU A 260 83.01 -29.72 -42.68
CA GLU A 260 82.56 -30.11 -41.34
C GLU A 260 81.86 -28.95 -40.62
N HIS A 261 82.39 -27.72 -40.68
CA HIS A 261 81.73 -26.54 -40.13
C HIS A 261 80.40 -26.25 -40.83
N THR A 262 80.34 -26.36 -42.16
CA THR A 262 79.07 -26.19 -42.88
C THR A 262 78.04 -27.27 -42.54
N ASP A 263 78.47 -28.48 -42.21
CA ASP A 263 77.57 -29.57 -41.82
C ASP A 263 77.10 -29.44 -40.37
N ILE A 264 77.97 -29.00 -39.46
CA ILE A 264 77.60 -28.63 -38.08
C ILE A 264 76.57 -27.50 -38.08
N ASP A 265 76.73 -26.47 -38.91
CA ASP A 265 75.76 -25.36 -39.00
C ASP A 265 74.41 -25.83 -39.55
N LYS A 266 74.41 -26.73 -40.55
CA LYS A 266 73.18 -27.36 -41.04
C LYS A 266 72.49 -28.18 -39.95
N LEU A 267 73.26 -28.92 -39.14
CA LEU A 267 72.72 -29.71 -38.03
C LEU A 267 72.15 -28.82 -36.92
N ARG A 268 72.85 -27.74 -36.55
CA ARG A 268 72.35 -26.73 -35.60
C ARG A 268 71.03 -26.12 -36.07
N LYS A 269 70.96 -25.71 -37.34
CA LYS A 269 69.74 -25.14 -37.92
C LYS A 269 68.57 -26.14 -37.92
N ARG A 270 68.83 -27.42 -38.21
CA ARG A 270 67.80 -28.48 -38.12
C ARG A 270 67.34 -28.71 -36.68
N LEU A 271 68.26 -28.71 -35.71
CA LEU A 271 67.94 -28.87 -34.29
C LEU A 271 67.12 -27.68 -33.78
N GLU A 272 67.48 -26.47 -34.18
CA GLU A 272 66.75 -25.24 -33.84
C GLU A 272 65.36 -25.21 -34.50
N GLN A 273 65.24 -25.64 -35.75
CA GLN A 273 63.93 -25.83 -36.40
C GLN A 273 63.09 -26.86 -35.64
N SER A 274 63.66 -28.02 -35.30
CA SER A 274 62.97 -29.05 -34.52
C SER A 274 62.50 -28.53 -33.15
N ALA A 275 63.31 -27.75 -32.45
CA ALA A 275 62.95 -27.17 -31.16
C ALA A 275 61.86 -26.09 -31.29
N ASN A 276 61.89 -25.29 -32.36
CA ASN A 276 60.86 -24.31 -32.65
C ASN A 276 59.52 -24.95 -33.05
N ASP A 277 59.56 -26.05 -33.82
CA ASP A 277 58.38 -26.81 -34.21
C ASP A 277 57.72 -27.47 -32.98
N GLU A 278 58.52 -28.05 -32.07
CA GLU A 278 58.02 -28.60 -30.80
C GLU A 278 57.42 -27.52 -29.89
N LYS A 279 58.07 -26.35 -29.80
CA LYS A 279 57.52 -25.20 -29.07
C LYS A 279 56.20 -24.70 -29.67
N LEU A 280 56.09 -24.66 -31.00
CA LEU A 280 54.87 -24.25 -31.70
C LEU A 280 53.74 -25.25 -31.45
N GLN A 281 54.05 -26.55 -31.47
CA GLN A 281 53.09 -27.60 -31.14
C GLN A 281 52.59 -27.48 -29.70
N LEU A 282 53.48 -27.26 -28.74
CA LEU A 282 53.11 -27.06 -27.33
C LEU A 282 52.24 -25.81 -27.13
N LEU A 283 52.51 -24.72 -27.85
CA LEU A 283 51.69 -23.51 -27.81
C LEU A 283 50.29 -23.76 -28.38
N GLU A 284 50.18 -24.55 -29.44
CA GLU A 284 48.90 -24.91 -30.04
C GLU A 284 48.09 -25.85 -29.12
N ASP A 285 48.74 -26.82 -28.49
CA ASP A 285 48.11 -27.70 -27.50
C ASP A 285 47.62 -26.91 -26.28
N ASN A 286 48.42 -25.96 -25.78
CA ASN A 286 48.01 -25.05 -24.70
C ASN A 286 46.84 -24.16 -25.13
N ARG A 287 46.82 -23.67 -26.37
CA ARG A 287 45.71 -22.89 -26.94
C ARG A 287 44.43 -23.71 -26.94
N ILE A 288 44.47 -24.96 -27.44
CA ILE A 288 43.34 -25.88 -27.47
C ILE A 288 42.84 -26.19 -26.05
N TYR A 289 43.77 -26.42 -25.11
CA TYR A 289 43.42 -26.71 -23.72
C TYR A 289 42.73 -25.51 -23.04
N ILE A 290 43.25 -24.29 -23.24
CA ILE A 290 42.62 -23.06 -22.73
C ILE A 290 41.22 -22.88 -23.32
N GLU A 291 41.03 -23.10 -24.62
CA GLU A 291 39.71 -23.02 -25.25
C GLU A 291 38.74 -24.06 -24.68
N LYS A 292 39.21 -25.30 -24.45
CA LYS A 292 38.41 -26.33 -23.77
C LYS A 292 37.97 -25.86 -22.37
N LEU A 293 38.90 -25.36 -21.55
CA LEU A 293 38.58 -24.84 -20.22
C LEU A 293 37.58 -23.67 -20.27
N LYS A 294 37.72 -22.75 -21.23
CA LYS A 294 36.76 -21.65 -21.43
C LYS A 294 35.37 -22.19 -21.77
N THR A 295 35.27 -23.20 -22.63
CA THR A 295 33.96 -23.80 -22.97
C THR A 295 33.33 -24.52 -21.78
N GLU A 296 34.11 -25.27 -20.99
CA GLU A 296 33.63 -25.92 -19.77
C GLU A 296 33.16 -24.88 -18.74
N LEU A 297 33.91 -23.79 -18.54
CA LEU A 297 33.51 -22.70 -17.66
C LEU A 297 32.21 -22.04 -18.14
N ARG A 298 32.05 -21.82 -19.45
CA ARG A 298 30.82 -21.26 -20.02
C ARG A 298 29.62 -22.16 -19.75
N LEU A 299 29.77 -23.46 -19.96
CA LEU A 299 28.71 -24.44 -19.70
C LEU A 299 28.35 -24.51 -18.22
N ALA A 300 29.34 -24.49 -17.32
CA ALA A 300 29.10 -24.49 -15.88
C ALA A 300 28.33 -23.25 -15.43
N LYS A 301 28.73 -22.05 -15.91
CA LYS A 301 28.00 -20.80 -15.64
C LYS A 301 26.56 -20.85 -16.16
N GLU A 302 26.37 -21.33 -17.39
CA GLU A 302 25.05 -21.44 -17.99
C GLU A 302 24.15 -22.42 -17.22
N GLN A 303 24.72 -23.53 -16.74
CA GLN A 303 23.99 -24.48 -15.89
C GLN A 303 23.60 -23.84 -14.56
N GLU A 304 24.50 -23.13 -13.88
CA GLU A 304 24.20 -22.43 -12.64
C GLU A 304 23.09 -21.39 -12.83
N GLU A 305 23.20 -20.54 -13.86
CA GLU A 305 22.15 -19.57 -14.19
C GLU A 305 20.80 -20.24 -14.49
N ARG A 306 20.80 -21.38 -15.20
CA ARG A 306 19.57 -22.15 -15.44
C ARG A 306 18.95 -22.60 -14.11
N THR A 307 19.75 -23.15 -13.19
CA THR A 307 19.23 -23.57 -11.88
C THR A 307 18.70 -22.40 -11.06
N LEU A 308 19.34 -21.23 -11.12
CA LEU A 308 18.87 -20.01 -10.47
C LEU A 308 17.56 -19.51 -11.08
N ARG A 309 17.46 -19.49 -12.41
CA ARG A 309 16.23 -19.13 -13.13
C ARG A 309 15.08 -20.06 -12.77
N ASP A 310 15.33 -21.36 -12.69
CA ASP A 310 14.31 -22.36 -12.33
C ASP A 310 13.84 -22.19 -10.88
N LYS A 311 14.75 -21.96 -9.93
CA LYS A 311 14.40 -21.65 -8.53
C LYS A 311 13.56 -20.37 -8.45
N MET A 312 14.01 -19.30 -9.10
CA MET A 312 13.29 -18.02 -9.09
C MET A 312 11.90 -18.14 -9.72
N LYS A 313 11.74 -18.97 -10.76
CA LYS A 313 10.43 -19.26 -11.34
C LYS A 313 9.51 -19.97 -10.36
N VAL A 314 10.01 -20.95 -9.60
CA VAL A 314 9.23 -21.63 -8.55
C VAL A 314 8.82 -20.64 -7.46
N ASP A 315 9.75 -19.81 -6.97
CA ASP A 315 9.46 -18.81 -5.95
C ASP A 315 8.42 -17.78 -6.41
N LEU A 316 8.52 -17.31 -7.67
CA LEU A 316 7.52 -16.45 -8.28
C LEU A 316 6.14 -17.10 -8.30
N THR A 317 6.04 -18.37 -8.73
CA THR A 317 4.74 -19.07 -8.72
C THR A 317 4.17 -19.26 -7.33
N LEU A 318 5.02 -19.46 -6.31
CA LEU A 318 4.59 -19.56 -4.93
C LEU A 318 4.04 -18.24 -4.40
N ILE A 319 4.73 -17.13 -4.70
CA ILE A 319 4.29 -15.77 -4.35
C ILE A 319 2.97 -15.43 -5.04
N GLU A 320 2.86 -15.70 -6.35
CA GLU A 320 1.63 -15.49 -7.12
C GLU A 320 0.44 -16.25 -6.52
N ASN A 321 0.63 -17.53 -6.19
CA ASN A 321 -0.40 -18.33 -5.53
C ASN A 321 -0.76 -17.76 -4.15
N LYS A 322 0.21 -17.31 -3.37
CA LYS A 322 -0.06 -16.75 -2.04
C LYS A 322 -0.82 -15.43 -2.13
N ILE A 323 -0.48 -14.57 -3.09
CA ILE A 323 -1.21 -13.33 -3.39
C ILE A 323 -2.64 -13.68 -3.81
N HIS A 324 -2.81 -14.65 -4.70
CA HIS A 324 -4.12 -15.08 -5.16
C HIS A 324 -5.02 -15.57 -4.01
N GLU A 325 -4.50 -16.44 -3.15
CA GLU A 325 -5.23 -16.94 -1.98
C GLU A 325 -5.60 -15.83 -0.99
N ASN A 326 -4.68 -14.89 -0.73
CA ASN A 326 -4.95 -13.75 0.14
C ASN A 326 -6.04 -12.85 -0.45
N LEU A 327 -5.98 -12.54 -1.75
CA LEU A 327 -6.99 -11.75 -2.46
C LEU A 327 -8.35 -12.45 -2.45
N LEU A 328 -8.37 -13.77 -2.65
CA LEU A 328 -9.60 -14.57 -2.62
C LEU A 328 -10.23 -14.56 -1.22
N HIS A 329 -9.42 -14.67 -0.18
CA HIS A 329 -9.87 -14.59 1.21
C HIS A 329 -10.44 -13.20 1.54
N GLU A 330 -9.74 -12.14 1.16
CA GLU A 330 -10.17 -10.76 1.38
C GLU A 330 -11.47 -10.45 0.64
N LYS A 331 -11.58 -10.88 -0.61
CA LYS A 331 -12.83 -10.76 -1.39
C LYS A 331 -14.00 -11.43 -0.67
N LYS A 332 -13.81 -12.63 -0.13
CA LYS A 332 -14.85 -13.35 0.62
C LYS A 332 -15.25 -12.63 1.91
N LEU A 333 -14.29 -12.03 2.62
CA LEU A 333 -14.57 -11.21 3.80
C LEU A 333 -15.39 -9.97 3.45
N LEU A 334 -15.03 -9.28 2.37
CA LEU A 334 -15.76 -8.11 1.88
C LEU A 334 -17.18 -8.46 1.46
N GLU A 335 -17.38 -9.56 0.72
CA GLU A 335 -18.70 -10.04 0.32
C GLU A 335 -19.59 -10.37 1.55
N ASN A 336 -19.01 -11.00 2.58
CA ASN A 336 -19.73 -11.27 3.83
C ASN A 336 -20.10 -9.98 4.55
N ARG A 337 -19.19 -9.00 4.64
CA ARG A 337 -19.45 -7.69 5.26
C ARG A 337 -20.57 -6.96 4.53
N GLN A 338 -20.50 -6.88 3.20
CA GLN A 338 -21.56 -6.27 2.39
C GLN A 338 -22.91 -6.97 2.59
N LYS A 339 -22.93 -8.30 2.67
CA LYS A 339 -24.16 -9.05 2.93
C LYS A 339 -24.75 -8.75 4.30
N THR A 340 -23.91 -8.62 5.33
CA THR A 340 -24.36 -8.24 6.69
C THR A 340 -24.90 -6.82 6.72
N GLU A 341 -24.22 -5.86 6.09
CA GLU A 341 -24.69 -4.47 5.99
C GLU A 341 -26.02 -4.39 5.26
N LEU A 342 -26.17 -5.10 4.14
CA LEU A 342 -27.42 -5.15 3.37
C LEU A 342 -28.57 -5.73 4.20
N ASN A 343 -28.31 -6.77 4.99
CA ASN A 343 -29.33 -7.35 5.87
C ASN A 343 -29.72 -6.37 6.98
N ASN A 344 -28.75 -5.70 7.60
CA ASN A 344 -29.02 -4.68 8.62
C ASN A 344 -29.87 -3.54 8.06
N ILE A 345 -29.54 -3.04 6.86
CA ILE A 345 -30.32 -1.99 6.18
C ILE A 345 -31.76 -2.47 5.91
N LYS A 346 -31.93 -3.70 5.41
CA LYS A 346 -33.26 -4.28 5.19
C LYS A 346 -34.07 -4.38 6.48
N GLU A 347 -33.46 -4.79 7.58
CA GLU A 347 -34.12 -4.85 8.89
C GLU A 347 -34.52 -3.47 9.41
N VAL A 348 -33.67 -2.46 9.24
CA VAL A 348 -34.00 -1.07 9.61
C VAL A 348 -35.20 -0.56 8.79
N MET A 349 -35.16 -0.74 7.46
CA MET A 349 -36.26 -0.30 6.60
C MET A 349 -37.57 -1.02 6.93
N GLU A 350 -37.53 -2.32 7.23
CA GLU A 350 -38.75 -3.05 7.58
C GLU A 350 -39.30 -2.60 8.95
N ARG A 351 -38.42 -2.28 9.92
CA ARG A 351 -38.83 -1.69 11.20
C ARG A 351 -39.51 -0.33 11.02
N GLU A 352 -38.91 0.57 10.24
CA GLU A 352 -39.49 1.90 9.95
C GLU A 352 -40.84 1.78 9.24
N LYS A 353 -40.94 0.89 8.26
CA LYS A 353 -42.20 0.61 7.57
C LYS A 353 -43.28 0.12 8.55
N GLN A 354 -42.94 -0.77 9.47
CA GLN A 354 -43.87 -1.24 10.49
C GLN A 354 -44.30 -0.13 11.46
N GLU A 355 -43.39 0.76 11.85
CA GLU A 355 -43.72 1.93 12.68
C GLU A 355 -44.65 2.89 11.96
N LEU A 356 -44.39 3.20 10.69
CA LEU A 356 -45.26 4.04 9.88
C LEU A 356 -46.65 3.42 9.72
N GLN A 357 -46.74 2.11 9.50
CA GLN A 357 -48.02 1.41 9.44
C GLN A 357 -48.77 1.47 10.78
N LYS A 358 -48.08 1.30 11.91
CA LYS A 358 -48.67 1.43 13.25
C LYS A 358 -49.18 2.85 13.49
N LYS A 359 -48.38 3.86 13.13
CA LYS A 359 -48.76 5.28 13.25
C LYS A 359 -50.00 5.59 12.42
N LEU A 360 -50.01 5.20 11.14
CA LEU A 360 -51.18 5.36 10.27
C LEU A 360 -52.44 4.71 10.85
N ARG A 361 -52.31 3.49 11.40
CA ARG A 361 -53.43 2.80 12.05
C ARG A 361 -53.92 3.54 13.30
N SER A 362 -53.00 4.07 14.10
CA SER A 362 -53.32 4.87 15.28
C SER A 362 -54.06 6.15 14.90
N ASP A 363 -53.59 6.87 13.88
CA ASP A 363 -54.19 8.10 13.40
C ASP A 363 -55.63 7.84 12.89
N MET A 364 -55.83 6.79 12.08
CA MET A 364 -57.18 6.40 11.64
C MET A 364 -58.12 6.04 12.79
N LEU A 365 -57.62 5.40 13.86
CA LEU A 365 -58.43 5.07 15.04
C LEU A 365 -58.80 6.32 15.83
N SER A 366 -57.89 7.29 15.93
CA SER A 366 -58.15 8.58 16.57
C SER A 366 -59.25 9.35 15.82
N ASP A 367 -59.15 9.44 14.49
CA ASP A 367 -60.14 10.11 13.66
C ASP A 367 -61.53 9.45 13.79
N MET A 368 -61.58 8.12 13.75
CA MET A 368 -62.83 7.38 13.93
C MET A 368 -63.48 7.61 15.30
N ASN A 369 -62.67 7.69 16.35
CA ASN A 369 -63.16 7.97 17.71
C ASN A 369 -63.66 9.43 17.83
N LEU A 370 -62.97 10.38 17.20
CA LEU A 370 -63.39 11.78 17.15
C LEU A 370 -64.73 11.95 16.43
N ASP A 371 -64.91 11.28 15.29
CA ASP A 371 -66.17 11.25 14.56
C ASP A 371 -67.31 10.64 15.39
N GLN A 372 -67.02 9.55 16.10
CA GLN A 372 -67.98 8.91 17.00
C GLN A 372 -68.39 9.85 18.15
N GLN A 373 -67.43 10.54 18.76
CA GLN A 373 -67.69 11.55 19.80
C GLN A 373 -68.54 12.71 19.26
N ASN A 374 -68.19 13.24 18.09
CA ASN A 374 -68.94 14.32 17.44
C ASN A 374 -70.39 13.91 17.17
N ASN A 375 -70.62 12.69 16.67
CA ASN A 375 -71.97 12.16 16.47
C ASN A 375 -72.74 12.05 17.80
N THR A 376 -72.12 11.49 18.85
CA THR A 376 -72.78 11.42 20.17
C THR A 376 -73.13 12.80 20.73
N ASN A 377 -72.26 13.80 20.54
CA ASN A 377 -72.54 15.17 20.96
C ASN A 377 -73.72 15.78 20.20
N ILE A 378 -73.82 15.54 18.89
CA ILE A 378 -74.97 15.96 18.08
C ILE A 378 -76.26 15.29 18.59
N GLN A 379 -76.23 13.99 18.88
CA GLN A 379 -77.38 13.25 19.42
C GLN A 379 -77.84 13.81 20.77
N ILE A 380 -76.91 14.09 21.67
CA ILE A 380 -77.21 14.71 22.97
C ILE A 380 -77.86 16.08 22.77
N ARG A 381 -77.35 16.91 21.85
CA ARG A 381 -77.91 18.24 21.59
C ARG A 381 -79.32 18.16 20.98
N LEU A 382 -79.56 17.21 20.09
CA LEU A 382 -80.89 16.95 19.52
C LEU A 382 -81.87 16.52 20.62
N LEU A 383 -81.46 15.65 21.55
CA LEU A 383 -82.28 15.23 22.69
C LEU A 383 -82.60 16.41 23.63
N GLN A 384 -81.61 17.25 23.95
CA GLN A 384 -81.82 18.45 24.75
C GLN A 384 -82.82 19.40 24.10
N MET A 385 -82.63 19.70 22.80
CA MET A 385 -83.54 20.56 22.05
C MET A 385 -84.96 19.98 22.00
N LYS A 386 -85.08 18.65 21.82
CA LYS A 386 -86.38 17.96 21.88
C LYS A 386 -87.04 18.14 23.25
N HIS A 387 -86.31 17.97 24.34
CA HIS A 387 -86.83 18.18 25.69
C HIS A 387 -87.27 19.63 25.90
N GLU A 388 -86.47 20.61 25.48
CA GLU A 388 -86.83 22.04 25.53
C GLU A 388 -88.12 22.32 24.76
N PHE A 389 -88.30 21.72 23.57
CA PHE A 389 -89.54 21.83 22.81
C PHE A 389 -90.74 21.20 23.53
N GLU A 390 -90.58 19.99 24.09
CA GLU A 390 -91.65 19.32 24.83
C GLU A 390 -92.07 20.11 26.08
N GLU A 391 -91.11 20.71 26.79
CA GLU A 391 -91.39 21.56 27.95
C GLU A 391 -92.13 22.84 27.53
N ASN A 392 -91.68 23.48 26.45
CA ASN A 392 -92.38 24.64 25.89
C ASN A 392 -93.81 24.29 25.46
N LEU A 393 -94.02 23.14 24.83
CA LEU A 393 -95.34 22.66 24.44
C LEU A 393 -96.23 22.48 25.68
N ARG A 394 -95.70 21.82 26.71
CA ARG A 394 -96.39 21.58 27.99
C ARG A 394 -96.75 22.89 28.70
N ASN A 395 -95.86 23.88 28.66
CA ASN A 395 -96.12 25.22 29.19
C ASN A 395 -97.22 25.94 28.43
N ILE A 396 -97.25 25.83 27.10
CA ILE A 396 -98.32 26.37 26.26
C ILE A 396 -99.65 25.70 26.58
N GLU A 397 -99.68 24.36 26.64
CA GLU A 397 -100.88 23.58 26.99
C GLU A 397 -101.42 23.96 28.37
N ASN A 398 -100.54 24.09 29.38
CA ASN A 398 -100.93 24.51 30.72
C ASN A 398 -101.52 25.93 30.74
N ARG A 399 -100.96 26.87 29.96
CA ARG A 399 -101.53 28.22 29.83
C ARG A 399 -102.93 28.19 29.25
N TYR A 400 -103.14 27.48 28.13
CA TYR A 400 -104.47 27.36 27.54
C TYR A 400 -105.46 26.65 28.45
N LYS A 401 -105.01 25.60 29.16
CA LYS A 401 -105.85 24.91 30.14
C LYS A 401 -106.32 25.87 31.25
N ASN A 402 -105.41 26.68 31.80
CA ASN A 402 -105.75 27.67 32.83
C ASN A 402 -106.72 28.73 32.29
N GLU A 403 -106.50 29.22 31.06
CA GLU A 403 -107.39 30.20 30.43
C GLU A 403 -108.80 29.64 30.19
N ILE A 404 -108.90 28.38 29.74
CA ILE A 404 -110.18 27.68 29.61
C ILE A 404 -110.86 27.52 30.98
N GLU A 405 -110.12 27.16 32.03
CA GLU A 405 -110.67 27.06 33.39
C GLU A 405 -111.19 28.41 33.90
N ASP A 406 -110.46 29.50 33.66
CA ASP A 406 -110.89 30.86 34.03
C ASP A 406 -112.14 31.30 33.25
N LEU A 407 -112.18 31.06 31.94
CA LEU A 407 -113.37 31.31 31.11
C LEU A 407 -114.57 30.49 31.60
N THR A 408 -114.35 29.23 31.96
CA THR A 408 -115.39 28.35 32.51
C THR A 408 -115.93 28.89 33.83
N ARG A 409 -115.06 29.34 34.75
CA ARG A 409 -115.47 29.98 36.00
C ARG A 409 -116.29 31.25 35.76
N ARG A 410 -115.85 32.12 34.85
CA ARG A 410 -116.60 33.33 34.48
C ARG A 410 -117.97 33.00 33.89
N TYR A 411 -118.04 31.99 33.03
CA TYR A 411 -119.30 31.53 32.45
C TYR A 411 -120.28 31.05 33.53
N GLU A 412 -119.82 30.20 34.47
CA GLU A 412 -120.66 29.73 35.57
C GLU A 412 -121.09 30.88 36.49
N GLN A 413 -120.23 31.88 36.71
CA GLN A 413 -120.60 33.08 37.47
C GLN A 413 -121.69 33.90 36.78
N ILE A 414 -121.54 34.20 35.48
CA ILE A 414 -122.57 34.90 34.68
C ILE A 414 -123.88 34.12 34.67
N LYS A 415 -123.82 32.79 34.58
CA LYS A 415 -125.00 31.91 34.60
C LYS A 415 -125.74 31.99 35.95
N VAL A 416 -125.01 32.03 37.08
CA VAL A 416 -125.60 32.24 38.42
C VAL A 416 -126.23 33.64 38.52
N GLU A 417 -125.53 34.68 38.07
CA GLU A 417 -126.05 36.06 38.05
C GLU A 417 -127.33 36.17 37.22
N LYS A 418 -127.33 35.60 36.01
CA LYS A 418 -128.51 35.51 35.13
C LYS A 418 -129.68 34.83 35.84
N HIS A 419 -129.46 33.68 36.47
CA HIS A 419 -130.51 32.97 37.21
C HIS A 419 -131.08 33.81 38.35
N THR A 420 -130.22 34.56 39.05
CA THR A 420 -130.61 35.45 40.16
C THR A 420 -131.45 36.62 39.65
N LEU A 421 -131.07 37.22 38.52
CA LEU A 421 -131.84 38.28 37.85
C LEU A 421 -133.19 37.78 37.34
N GLU A 422 -133.24 36.58 36.72
CA GLU A 422 -134.50 35.95 36.29
C GLU A 422 -135.45 35.72 37.47
N LYS A 423 -134.92 35.31 38.65
CA LYS A 423 -135.71 35.17 39.87
C LYS A 423 -136.27 36.52 40.33
N ARG A 424 -135.45 37.57 40.40
CA ARG A 424 -135.90 38.93 40.74
C ARG A 424 -136.93 39.47 39.76
N LEU A 425 -136.75 39.21 38.46
CA LEU A 425 -137.71 39.61 37.44
C LEU A 425 -139.06 38.93 37.66
N LYS A 426 -139.08 37.63 37.97
CA LYS A 426 -140.30 36.91 38.33
C LYS A 426 -140.96 37.48 39.59
N GLU A 427 -140.19 37.85 40.61
CA GLU A 427 -140.69 38.48 41.84
C GLU A 427 -141.32 39.86 41.56
N VAL A 428 -140.67 40.72 40.78
CA VAL A 428 -141.19 42.04 40.39
C VAL A 428 -142.45 41.91 39.54
N LEU A 429 -142.46 41.02 38.55
CA LEU A 429 -143.64 40.74 37.74
C LEU A 429 -144.79 40.23 38.63
N SER A 430 -144.52 39.35 39.59
CA SER A 430 -145.53 38.90 40.56
C SER A 430 -146.09 40.05 41.41
N TRP A 431 -145.28 41.07 41.76
CA TRP A 431 -145.71 42.24 42.53
C TRP A 431 -146.57 43.20 41.69
N VAL A 432 -146.22 43.40 40.42
CA VAL A 432 -146.97 44.25 39.48
C VAL A 432 -148.33 43.66 39.12
N PHE A 433 -148.46 42.33 39.04
CA PHE A 433 -149.73 41.66 38.76
C PHE A 433 -150.66 41.50 39.99
N PHE A 434 -150.20 41.80 41.21
CA PHE A 434 -150.99 41.71 42.45
C PHE A 434 -151.59 43.05 42.92
N LYS A 435 -151.35 44.13 42.17
CA LYS A 435 -151.86 45.49 42.40
C LYS A 435 -152.79 45.88 41.26
#